data_AF-A0A0G3EEQ5-F1
#
_entry.id   AF-A0A0G3EEQ5-F1
#
_cell.length_a   1.000
_cell.length_b   1.000
_cell.length_c   1.000
_cell.angle_alpha   90.00
_cell.angle_beta   90.00
_cell.angle_gamma   90.00
#
_symmetry.space_group_name_H-M   'P 1'
#
loop_
_entity.id
_entity.type
_entity.pdbx_description
1 polymer ?
#
loop_
_entity_poly.entity_id
_entity_poly.type
_entity_poly.pdbx_seq_one_letter_code
_entity_poly.pdbx_strand_id
1 'polypeptide(L)' 'MDGKGRWVDNAFIERLWWSLKYEDIYLKSYETPRETGRGVGAWLERYNAERPHSSIGDRTPDEAYFGMETESKCRAA' A
#
# COMPACT_ATOMS: atom_id res chain seq x y z
N MET A 1 9.40 8.33 10.10
CA MET A 1 8.33 9.12 9.46
C MET A 1 8.13 10.39 10.28
N ASP A 2 8.87 11.48 10.01
CA ASP A 2 8.70 12.76 10.75
C ASP A 2 8.39 13.95 9.80
N GLY A 3 7.96 13.64 8.57
CA GLY A 3 7.70 14.59 7.47
C GLY A 3 6.37 15.34 7.60
N LYS A 4 6.26 16.22 8.59
CA LYS A 4 5.11 17.13 8.75
C LYS A 4 4.95 18.01 7.48
N GLY A 5 3.94 17.73 6.64
CA GLY A 5 3.48 18.62 5.57
C GLY A 5 4.13 18.49 4.19
N ARG A 6 4.83 17.40 3.86
CA ARG A 6 5.36 17.19 2.50
C ARG A 6 4.26 16.69 1.56
N TRP A 7 4.04 17.42 0.46
CA TRP A 7 3.08 17.03 -0.58
C TRP A 7 3.41 15.69 -1.25
N VAL A 8 4.70 15.32 -1.29
CA VAL A 8 5.18 14.08 -1.89
C VAL A 8 4.68 12.85 -1.13
N ASP A 9 4.66 12.93 0.20
CA ASP A 9 4.16 11.84 1.06
C ASP A 9 2.63 11.68 0.88
N ASN A 10 1.92 12.78 0.61
CA ASN A 10 0.49 12.77 0.30
C ASN A 10 0.19 12.20 -1.10
N ALA A 11 1.03 12.46 -2.10
CA ALA A 11 0.81 12.00 -3.47
C ALA A 11 0.73 10.46 -3.58
N PHE A 12 1.51 9.73 -2.78
CA PHE A 12 1.42 8.27 -2.71
C PHE A 12 0.08 7.81 -2.12
N ILE A 13 -0.32 8.40 -1.00
CA ILE A 13 -1.60 8.10 -0.33
C ILE A 13 -2.77 8.43 -1.26
N GLU A 14 -2.74 9.56 -1.96
CA GLU A 14 -3.76 9.93 -2.94
C GLU A 14 -3.87 8.92 -4.07
N ARG A 15 -2.74 8.44 -4.60
CA ARG A 15 -2.72 7.41 -5.64
C ARG A 15 -3.31 6.09 -5.14
N LEU A 16 -2.96 5.68 -3.93
CA LEU A 16 -3.53 4.50 -3.27
C LEU A 16 -5.07 4.61 -3.19
N TRP A 17 -5.57 5.74 -2.69
CA TRP A 17 -7.01 5.99 -2.57
C TRP A 17 -7.72 6.03 -3.92
N TRP A 18 -7.05 6.51 -4.96
CA TRP A 18 -7.61 6.50 -6.31
C TRP A 18 -7.79 5.05 -6.79
N SER A 19 -6.75 4.23 -6.72
CA SER A 19 -6.83 2.81 -7.10
C SER A 19 -7.91 2.07 -6.29
N LEU A 20 -7.96 2.22 -4.97
CA LEU A 20 -8.98 1.56 -4.14
C LEU A 20 -10.41 1.91 -4.55
N LYS A 21 -10.67 3.19 -4.82
CA LYS A 21 -12.03 3.65 -5.19
C LYS A 21 -12.47 3.06 -6.52
N TYR A 22 -11.61 3.11 -7.53
CA TYR A 22 -11.96 2.68 -8.88
C TYR A 22 -11.89 1.16 -9.09
N GLU A 23 -10.97 0.47 -8.42
CA GLU A 23 -10.77 -0.97 -8.59
C GLU A 23 -11.64 -1.83 -7.65
N ASP A 24 -12.13 -1.26 -6.54
CA ASP A 24 -12.91 -2.02 -5.55
C ASP A 24 -14.26 -1.37 -5.23
N ILE A 25 -14.25 -0.17 -4.65
CA ILE A 25 -15.46 0.44 -4.07
C ILE A 25 -16.53 0.71 -5.14
N TYR A 26 -16.14 1.31 -6.27
CA TYR A 26 -17.08 1.64 -7.34
C TYR A 26 -17.53 0.41 -8.13
N LEU A 27 -16.73 -0.64 -8.20
CA LEU A 27 -17.10 -1.87 -8.91
C LEU A 27 -18.02 -2.78 -8.08
N LYS A 28 -17.79 -2.87 -6.78
CA LYS A 28 -18.50 -3.81 -5.91
C LYS A 28 -19.75 -3.25 -5.24
N SER A 29 -19.93 -1.93 -5.25
CA SER A 29 -21.13 -1.24 -4.74
C SER A 29 -21.66 -1.84 -3.43
N TYR A 30 -20.80 -1.89 -2.41
CA TYR A 30 -21.13 -2.52 -1.13
C TYR A 30 -22.38 -1.92 -0.49
N GLU A 31 -23.28 -2.80 -0.03
CA GLU A 31 -24.57 -2.40 0.57
C GLU A 31 -24.41 -2.01 2.05
N THR A 32 -23.42 -2.56 2.75
CA THR A 32 -23.21 -2.32 4.18
C THR A 32 -21.78 -1.90 4.51
N PRO A 33 -21.56 -1.04 5.53
CA PRO A 33 -20.22 -0.66 5.97
C PRO A 33 -19.35 -1.85 6.39
N ARG A 34 -19.96 -2.93 6.90
CA ARG A 34 -19.26 -4.15 7.31
C ARG A 34 -18.71 -4.92 6.11
N GLU A 35 -19.43 -4.94 4.99
CA GLU A 35 -18.95 -5.53 3.74
C GLU A 35 -17.88 -4.66 3.10
N THR A 36 -18.07 -3.35 3.09
CA THR A 36 -17.04 -2.40 2.65
C THR A 36 -15.74 -2.61 3.43
N GLY A 37 -15.79 -2.73 4.76
CA GLY A 37 -14.60 -2.97 5.57
C GLY A 37 -13.87 -4.27 5.22
N ARG A 38 -14.62 -5.37 5.01
CA ARG A 38 -14.03 -6.65 4.59
C ARG A 38 -13.44 -6.57 3.18
N GLY A 39 -14.14 -5.89 2.27
CA GLY A 39 -13.74 -5.68 0.90
C GLY A 39 -12.47 -4.86 0.75
N VAL A 40 -12.43 -3.71 1.45
CA VAL A 40 -11.26 -2.83 1.53
C VAL A 40 -10.08 -3.57 2.16
N GLY A 41 -10.31 -4.35 3.21
CA GLY A 41 -9.26 -5.19 3.83
C GLY A 41 -8.65 -6.17 2.84
N ALA A 42 -9.49 -6.95 2.15
CA ALA A 42 -9.03 -7.90 1.13
C ALA A 42 -8.37 -7.20 -0.07
N TRP A 43 -8.79 -5.99 -0.42
CA TRP A 43 -8.12 -5.20 -1.46
C TRP A 43 -6.73 -4.73 -1.00
N LEU A 44 -6.61 -4.24 0.24
CA LEU A 44 -5.33 -3.80 0.81
C LEU A 44 -4.32 -4.93 0.93
N GLU A 45 -4.75 -6.11 1.39
CA GLU A 45 -3.90 -7.31 1.45
C GLU A 45 -3.31 -7.64 0.07
N ARG A 46 -4.14 -7.68 -0.97
CA ARG A 46 -3.68 -7.92 -2.34
C ARG A 46 -2.79 -6.80 -2.87
N TYR A 47 -3.13 -5.54 -2.57
CA TYR A 47 -2.30 -4.40 -2.97
C TYR A 47 -0.89 -4.47 -2.37
N ASN A 48 -0.78 -4.88 -1.11
CA ASN A 48 0.50 -4.97 -0.41
C ASN A 48 1.31 -6.22 -0.80
N ALA A 49 0.65 -7.35 -1.08
CA ALA A 49 1.30 -8.63 -1.35
C ALA A 49 1.57 -8.92 -2.83
N GLU A 50 0.75 -8.41 -3.76
CA GLU A 50 0.78 -8.85 -5.16
C GLU A 50 1.19 -7.76 -6.15
N ARG A 51 1.11 -6.49 -5.79
CA ARG A 51 1.31 -5.39 -6.74
C ARG A 51 2.75 -4.89 -6.71
N PRO A 52 3.58 -5.16 -7.73
CA PRO A 52 4.92 -4.59 -7.81
C PRO A 52 4.85 -3.12 -8.23
N HIS A 53 5.69 -2.28 -7.62
CA HIS A 53 5.77 -0.86 -7.93
C HIS A 53 7.16 -0.50 -8.44
N SER A 54 7.23 0.07 -9.64
CA SER A 54 8.50 0.45 -10.28
C SER A 54 9.32 1.45 -9.47
N SER A 55 8.67 2.32 -8.70
CA SER A 55 9.34 3.28 -7.81
C SER A 55 10.11 2.63 -6.66
N ILE A 56 9.85 1.36 -6.34
CA ILE A 56 10.55 0.58 -5.31
C ILE A 56 11.32 -0.62 -5.90
N GLY A 57 11.60 -0.58 -7.21
CA GLY A 57 12.37 -1.60 -7.90
C GLY A 57 11.55 -2.85 -8.21
N ASP A 58 10.30 -2.66 -8.64
CA ASP A 58 9.35 -3.73 -8.98
C ASP A 58 9.08 -4.72 -7.84
N ARG A 59 9.31 -4.27 -6.61
CA ARG A 59 8.93 -4.98 -5.38
C ARG A 59 7.52 -4.60 -4.96
N THR A 60 6.89 -5.47 -4.19
CA THR A 60 5.61 -5.16 -3.54
C THR A 60 5.83 -4.31 -2.27
N PRO A 61 4.80 -3.59 -1.79
CA PRO A 61 4.91 -2.83 -0.54
C PRO A 61 5.35 -3.70 0.64
N ASP A 62 4.87 -4.94 0.76
CA ASP A 62 5.30 -5.87 1.80
C ASP A 62 6.77 -6.26 1.66
N GLU A 63 7.23 -6.57 0.44
CA GLU A 63 8.64 -6.87 0.19
C GLU A 63 9.56 -5.69 0.50
N ALA A 64 9.14 -4.47 0.17
CA ALA A 64 9.90 -3.28 0.50
C ALA A 64 9.95 -3.04 2.01
N TYR A 65 8.82 -3.14 2.71
CA TYR A 65 8.75 -2.83 4.14
C TYR A 65 9.38 -3.92 5.02
N PHE A 66 9.02 -5.20 4.80
CA PHE A 66 9.50 -6.32 5.59
C PHE A 66 10.85 -6.89 5.10
N GLY A 67 11.16 -6.78 3.80
CA GLY A 67 12.45 -7.21 3.26
C GLY A 67 13.63 -6.32 3.67
N MET A 68 13.37 -5.12 4.19
CA MET A 68 14.39 -4.20 4.72
C MET A 68 14.88 -4.56 6.14
N GLU A 69 14.31 -5.54 6.83
CA GLU A 69 14.85 -6.00 8.13
C GLU A 69 16.15 -6.81 8.03
N THR A 70 16.55 -7.25 6.83
CA THR A 70 17.74 -8.11 6.65
C THR A 70 19.03 -7.39 6.25
N GLU A 71 19.00 -6.13 5.78
CA GLU A 71 20.22 -5.44 5.33
C GLU A 71 20.84 -4.48 6.37
N SER A 72 20.12 -4.10 7.43
CA SER A 72 20.66 -3.22 8.48
C SER A 72 21.59 -3.90 9.50
N LYS A 73 21.87 -5.20 9.39
CA LYS A 73 22.80 -5.92 10.28
C LYS A 73 24.16 -6.28 9.69
N CYS A 74 24.45 -5.98 8.42
CA CYS A 74 25.75 -6.31 7.78
C CYS A 74 26.69 -5.10 7.57
N ARG A 75 26.51 -4.00 8.30
CA ARG A 75 27.45 -2.86 8.25
C ARG A 75 28.06 -2.57 9.63
N ALA A 76 28.66 -3.59 10.23
CA ALA A 76 29.61 -3.48 11.34
C ALA A 76 30.49 -4.74 11.38
N ALA A 77 31.52 -4.78 10.54
CA ALA A 77 32.67 -5.66 10.66
C ALA A 77 33.90 -4.90 10.16
#